data_AF-A0A9D2HNE2-F1
#
_entry.id   AF-A0A9D2HNE2-F1
#
_cell.length_a   1.000
_cell.length_b   1.000
_cell.length_c   1.000
_cell.angle_alpha   90.00
_cell.angle_beta   90.00
_cell.angle_gamma   90.00
#
_symmetry.space_group_name_H-M   'P 1'
#
loop_
_entity.id
_entity.type
_entity.pdbx_description
1 polymer ?
#
loop_
_entity_poly.entity_id
_entity_poly.type
_entity_poly.pdbx_seq_one_letter_code
_entity_poly.pdbx_strand_id
1 'polypeptide(L)'
;MTPAAPPLDGDSLSACALPDEAAAQSRRQRQAEALREAAGDLMDSPHGRRLLRWLLTACQCFEACEPGPQDSPAALYAREGRRVLGFRLLRLAREARPTRVAQLLDPEEDDV
;
A
#
# COMPACT_ATOMS: atom_id res chain seq x y z
N MET A 1 6.89 -59.87 -18.83
CA MET A 1 7.82 -58.79 -19.21
C MET A 1 7.03 -57.49 -19.21
N THR A 2 7.10 -56.74 -18.10
CA THR A 2 6.75 -55.31 -18.04
C THR A 2 7.97 -54.50 -18.48
N PRO A 3 7.83 -53.25 -18.96
CA PRO A 3 7.48 -52.10 -18.09
C PRO A 3 6.38 -51.21 -18.71
N ALA A 4 5.35 -50.71 -18.01
CA ALA A 4 5.36 -49.80 -16.86
C ALA A 4 6.13 -48.51 -17.15
N ALA A 5 5.48 -47.57 -17.84
CA ALA A 5 5.96 -46.20 -18.00
C ALA A 5 5.74 -45.40 -16.69
N PRO A 6 6.68 -44.53 -16.31
CA PRO A 6 6.69 -43.86 -15.01
C PRO A 6 5.64 -42.74 -14.88
N PRO A 7 5.28 -42.35 -13.63
CA PRO A 7 4.44 -41.20 -13.38
C PRO A 7 5.15 -39.90 -13.77
N LEU A 8 4.41 -38.95 -14.33
CA LEU A 8 4.86 -37.57 -14.50
C LEU A 8 4.75 -36.87 -13.15
N ASP A 9 5.82 -36.98 -12.35
CA ASP A 9 6.10 -36.03 -11.25
C ASP A 9 6.05 -34.62 -11.86
N GLY A 10 5.24 -33.68 -11.36
CA GLY A 10 5.33 -33.19 -9.99
C GLY A 10 6.47 -32.19 -9.90
N ASP A 11 6.13 -30.89 -9.89
CA ASP A 11 6.96 -29.79 -9.38
C ASP A 11 8.41 -29.66 -9.90
N SER A 12 8.62 -28.95 -11.01
CA SER A 12 9.95 -28.38 -11.34
C SER A 12 9.89 -27.09 -12.16
N LEU A 13 8.86 -26.26 -11.97
CA LEU A 13 8.85 -24.87 -12.48
C LEU A 13 9.11 -23.83 -11.38
N SER A 14 9.55 -24.28 -10.19
CA SER A 14 9.82 -23.40 -9.06
C SER A 14 11.34 -23.25 -8.85
N ALA A 15 11.79 -22.00 -8.70
CA ALA A 15 13.09 -21.60 -8.17
C ALA A 15 14.29 -21.42 -9.12
N CYS A 16 14.08 -20.83 -10.30
CA CYS A 16 15.14 -20.05 -10.97
C CYS A 16 14.73 -18.57 -11.10
N ALA A 17 14.32 -17.94 -9.98
CA ALA A 17 14.41 -16.48 -9.93
C ALA A 17 15.89 -16.14 -10.03
N LEU A 18 16.28 -15.37 -11.05
CA LEU A 18 17.68 -14.99 -11.23
C LEU A 18 18.16 -14.30 -9.94
N PRO A 19 19.42 -14.48 -9.51
CA PRO A 19 19.92 -13.94 -8.24
C PRO A 19 19.62 -12.45 -8.04
N ASP A 20 19.54 -11.69 -9.13
CA ASP A 20 19.16 -10.27 -9.13
C ASP A 20 17.67 -10.02 -8.84
N GLU A 21 16.77 -10.88 -9.31
CA GLU A 21 15.33 -10.82 -8.98
C GLU A 21 15.08 -11.17 -7.52
N ALA A 22 15.74 -12.21 -7.01
CA ALA A 22 15.67 -12.58 -5.59
C ALA A 22 16.21 -11.45 -4.69
N ALA A 23 17.34 -10.83 -5.08
CA ALA A 23 17.90 -9.69 -4.36
C ALA A 23 17.00 -8.44 -4.45
N ALA A 24 16.42 -8.15 -5.62
CA ALA A 24 15.47 -7.05 -5.81
C ALA A 24 14.20 -7.25 -4.98
N GLN A 25 13.68 -8.48 -4.91
CA GLN A 25 12.53 -8.82 -4.10
C GLN A 25 12.82 -8.66 -2.60
N SER A 26 13.98 -9.12 -2.14
CA SER A 26 14.42 -8.91 -0.75
C SER A 26 14.58 -7.42 -0.40
N ARG A 27 15.11 -6.60 -1.32
CA ARG A 27 15.17 -5.13 -1.14
C ARG A 27 13.77 -4.52 -1.01
N ARG A 28 12.83 -4.89 -1.89
CA ARG A 28 11.43 -4.41 -1.84
C ARG A 28 10.73 -4.82 -0.54
N GLN A 29 10.93 -6.04 -0.07
CA GLN A 29 10.36 -6.52 1.20
C GLN A 29 10.90 -5.74 2.40
N ARG A 30 12.22 -5.53 2.49
CA ARG A 30 12.82 -4.71 3.55
C ARG A 30 12.34 -3.27 3.53
N GLN A 31 12.21 -2.69 2.34
CA GLN A 31 11.64 -1.35 2.19
C GLN A 31 10.18 -1.30 2.64
N ALA A 32 9.37 -2.31 2.28
CA ALA A 32 7.98 -2.40 2.71
C ALA A 32 7.86 -2.55 4.24
N GLU A 33 8.76 -3.32 4.86
CA GLU A 33 8.83 -3.44 6.33
C GLU A 33 9.14 -2.11 6.99
N ALA A 34 10.21 -1.43 6.55
CA ALA A 34 10.62 -0.14 7.09
C ALA A 34 9.53 0.93 6.94
N LEU A 35 8.78 0.91 5.83
CA LEU A 35 7.63 1.80 5.62
C LEU A 35 6.47 1.48 6.57
N ARG A 36 6.22 0.20 6.85
CA ARG A 36 5.18 -0.22 7.81
C ARG A 36 5.57 0.18 9.23
N GLU A 37 6.83 0.01 9.62
CA GLU A 37 7.36 0.46 10.90
C GLU A 37 7.21 1.99 11.07
N ALA A 38 7.69 2.77 10.10
CA ALA A 38 7.57 4.23 10.14
C ALA A 38 6.11 4.71 10.17
N ALA A 39 5.21 4.06 9.42
CA ALA A 39 3.78 4.35 9.49
C ALA A 39 3.20 4.01 10.87
N GLY A 40 3.68 2.94 11.51
CA GLY A 40 3.29 2.56 12.87
C GLY A 40 3.68 3.63 13.89
N ASP A 41 4.91 4.12 13.82
CA ASP A 41 5.41 5.19 14.70
C ASP A 41 4.59 6.49 14.53
N LEU A 42 4.27 6.86 13.29
CA LEU A 42 3.39 7.99 13.02
C LEU A 42 2.01 7.79 13.66
N MET A 43 1.42 6.60 13.53
CA MET A 43 0.09 6.32 14.08
C MET A 43 0.06 6.29 15.61
N ASP A 44 1.17 5.95 16.27
CA ASP A 44 1.24 5.92 17.73
C ASP A 44 1.23 7.32 18.36
N SER A 45 1.62 8.35 17.61
CA SER A 45 1.61 9.74 18.07
C SER A 45 0.38 10.53 17.55
N PRO A 46 -0.23 11.42 18.36
CA PRO A 46 -1.30 12.31 17.90
C PRO A 46 -0.88 13.22 16.74
N HIS A 47 0.34 13.77 16.81
CA HIS A 47 0.86 14.61 15.73
C HIS A 47 1.09 13.84 14.42
N GLY A 48 1.53 12.58 14.51
CA GLY A 48 1.71 11.74 13.33
C GLY A 48 0.37 11.32 12.71
N ARG A 49 -0.67 11.02 13.53
CA ARG A 49 -2.04 10.84 13.02
C ARG A 49 -2.58 12.09 12.34
N ARG A 50 -2.39 13.26 12.93
CA ARG A 50 -2.76 14.56 12.31
C ARG A 50 -2.07 14.77 10.96
N LEU A 51 -0.78 14.47 10.85
CA LEU A 51 -0.04 14.53 9.59
C LEU A 51 -0.59 13.54 8.56
N LEU A 52 -0.81 12.28 8.94
CA LEU A 52 -1.36 11.26 8.05
C LEU A 52 -2.77 11.63 7.57
N ARG A 53 -3.63 12.18 8.44
CA ARG A 53 -4.96 12.66 8.09
C ARG A 53 -4.90 13.81 7.10
N TRP A 54 -4.00 14.77 7.30
CA TRP A 54 -3.76 15.85 6.35
C TRP A 54 -3.31 15.30 4.97
N LEU A 55 -2.40 14.32 4.94
CA LEU A 55 -1.96 13.68 3.68
C LEU A 55 -3.11 12.96 2.97
N LEU A 56 -3.93 12.18 3.70
CA LEU A 56 -5.09 11.48 3.13
C LEU A 56 -6.11 12.46 2.54
N THR A 57 -6.29 13.61 3.19
CA THR A 57 -7.15 14.71 2.70
C THR A 57 -6.55 15.34 1.44
N ALA A 58 -5.25 15.66 1.44
CA ALA A 58 -4.56 16.22 0.28
C ALA A 58 -4.56 15.28 -0.93
N CYS A 59 -4.58 13.97 -0.70
CA CYS A 59 -4.72 12.95 -1.74
C CYS A 59 -6.15 12.83 -2.29
N GLN A 60 -7.14 13.52 -1.70
CA GLN A 60 -8.54 13.44 -2.09
C GLN A 60 -9.08 12.00 -2.01
N CYS A 61 -8.59 11.22 -1.03
CA CYS A 61 -8.95 9.80 -0.83
C CYS A 61 -10.46 9.56 -0.80
N PHE A 62 -11.18 10.47 -0.14
CA PHE A 62 -12.59 10.32 0.21
C PHE A 62 -13.48 11.31 -0.55
N GLU A 63 -12.93 12.08 -1.49
CA GLU A 63 -13.70 13.06 -2.27
C GLU A 63 -14.16 12.43 -3.58
N ALA A 64 -15.47 12.47 -3.84
CA ALA A 64 -16.02 12.19 -5.16
C ALA A 64 -15.88 13.46 -6.04
N CYS A 65 -14.86 13.51 -6.88
CA CYS A 65 -14.72 14.53 -7.91
C CYS A 65 -15.36 14.06 -9.21
N GLU A 66 -16.41 14.75 -9.64
CA GLU A 66 -16.93 14.60 -11.00
C GLU A 66 -16.02 15.31 -12.00
N PRO A 67 -15.79 14.74 -13.18
CA PRO A 67 -15.05 15.42 -14.24
C PRO A 67 -15.83 16.66 -14.70
N GLY A 68 -15.20 17.83 -14.65
CA GLY A 68 -15.79 19.05 -15.17
C GLY A 68 -15.77 19.08 -16.70
N PRO A 69 -16.65 19.86 -17.36
CA PRO A 69 -16.72 19.94 -18.82
C PRO A 69 -15.45 20.53 -19.48
N GLN A 70 -14.51 21.05 -18.69
CA GLN A 70 -13.24 21.65 -19.13
C GLN A 70 -12.01 20.86 -18.62
N ASP A 71 -12.22 19.70 -17.97
CA ASP A 71 -11.09 18.91 -17.46
C ASP A 71 -10.31 18.28 -18.62
N SER A 72 -9.02 18.60 -18.70
CA SER A 72 -8.12 17.92 -19.63
C SER A 72 -7.83 16.49 -19.17
N PRO A 73 -7.48 15.57 -20.08
CA PRO A 73 -7.06 14.22 -19.70
C PRO A 73 -5.92 14.20 -18.67
N ALA A 74 -4.96 15.13 -18.78
CA ALA A 74 -3.86 15.27 -17.84
C ALA A 74 -4.35 15.62 -16.41
N ALA A 75 -5.36 16.49 -16.29
CA ALA A 75 -5.95 16.84 -15.00
C ALA A 75 -6.66 15.64 -14.36
N LEU A 76 -7.34 14.82 -15.17
CA LEU A 76 -7.98 13.58 -14.70
C LEU A 76 -6.95 12.55 -14.24
N TYR A 77 -5.86 12.32 -14.99
CA TYR A 77 -4.79 11.41 -14.57
C TYR A 77 -4.08 11.87 -13.30
N ALA A 78 -3.79 13.17 -13.18
CA ALA A 78 -3.18 13.72 -11.97
C ALA A 78 -4.10 13.52 -10.75
N ARG A 79 -5.41 13.68 -10.92
CA ARG A 79 -6.41 13.47 -9.87
C ARG A 79 -6.49 12.01 -9.44
N GLU A 80 -6.54 11.10 -10.39
CA GLU A 80 -6.53 9.66 -10.11
C GLU A 80 -5.22 9.23 -9.43
N GLY A 81 -4.08 9.76 -9.90
CA GLY A 81 -2.78 9.53 -9.26
C GLY A 81 -2.77 9.92 -7.77
N ARG A 82 -3.36 11.06 -7.42
CA ARG A 82 -3.51 11.48 -6.01
C ARG A 82 -4.35 10.48 -5.21
N ARG A 83 -5.49 10.04 -5.74
CA ARG A 83 -6.34 9.04 -5.07
C ARG A 83 -5.62 7.73 -4.83
N VAL A 84 -4.90 7.23 -5.84
CA VAL A 84 -4.10 5.99 -5.73
C VAL A 84 -3.03 6.11 -4.63
N LEU A 85 -2.32 7.24 -4.55
CA LEU A 85 -1.36 7.48 -3.48
C LEU A 85 -2.03 7.48 -2.11
N GLY A 86 -3.17 8.13 -2.01
CA GLY A 86 -3.98 8.15 -0.82
C GLY A 86 -4.43 6.76 -0.35
N PHE A 87 -4.94 5.92 -1.26
CA PHE A 87 -5.31 4.54 -0.94
C PHE A 87 -4.10 3.70 -0.50
N ARG A 88 -2.92 3.92 -1.09
CA ARG A 88 -1.68 3.25 -0.68
C ARG A 88 -1.26 3.68 0.72
N LEU A 89 -1.35 4.97 1.05
CA LEU A 89 -1.10 5.49 2.39
C LEU A 89 -2.06 4.88 3.42
N LEU A 90 -3.36 4.86 3.11
CA LEU A 90 -4.37 4.26 3.99
C LEU A 90 -4.12 2.77 4.21
N ARG A 91 -3.77 2.04 3.14
CA ARG A 91 -3.41 0.63 3.24
C ARG A 91 -2.16 0.42 4.10
N LEU A 92 -1.13 1.24 3.92
CA LEU A 92 0.09 1.17 4.73
C LEU A 92 -0.21 1.41 6.21
N ALA A 93 -1.02 2.42 6.54
CA ALA A 93 -1.47 2.68 7.90
C ALA A 93 -2.26 1.50 8.50
N ARG A 94 -3.18 0.91 7.73
CA ARG A 94 -3.94 -0.28 8.15
C ARG A 94 -3.06 -1.50 8.40
N GLU A 95 -2.06 -1.72 7.57
CA GLU A 95 -1.09 -2.82 7.73
C GLU A 95 -0.16 -2.59 8.92
N ALA A 96 0.21 -1.33 9.20
CA ALA A 96 1.09 -0.97 10.30
C ALA A 96 0.42 -1.07 11.68
N ARG A 97 -0.76 -0.45 11.85
CA ARG A 97 -1.47 -0.39 13.14
C ARG A 97 -3.00 -0.46 12.94
N PRO A 98 -3.56 -1.65 12.71
CA PRO A 98 -4.99 -1.80 12.38
C PRO A 98 -5.93 -1.27 13.48
N THR A 99 -5.53 -1.37 14.75
CA THR A 99 -6.32 -0.92 15.90
C THR A 99 -6.44 0.60 16.01
N ARG A 100 -5.54 1.35 15.35
CA ARG A 100 -5.52 2.83 15.39
C ARG A 100 -6.10 3.50 14.15
N VAL A 101 -6.62 2.71 13.20
CA VAL A 101 -7.17 3.24 11.94
C VAL A 101 -8.42 4.08 12.19
N ALA A 102 -9.27 3.70 13.15
CA ALA A 102 -10.43 4.50 13.53
C ALA A 102 -9.99 5.89 14.02
N GLN A 103 -9.01 5.93 14.93
CA GLN A 103 -8.42 7.17 15.47
C GLN A 103 -7.81 8.05 14.38
N LEU A 104 -7.19 7.43 13.37
CA LEU A 104 -6.64 8.16 12.22
C LEU A 104 -7.74 8.87 11.41
N LEU A 105 -8.92 8.25 11.29
CA LEU A 105 -10.04 8.79 10.52
C LEU A 105 -10.93 9.73 11.33
N ASP A 106 -10.80 9.72 12.66
CA ASP A 106 -11.51 10.62 13.56
C ASP A 106 -10.63 11.83 13.94
N PRO A 107 -10.96 13.05 13.48
CA PRO A 107 -10.20 14.25 13.82
C PRO A 107 -10.34 14.67 15.29
N GLU A 108 -11.40 14.26 16.00
CA GLU A 108 -11.69 14.73 17.35
C GLU A 108 -10.84 14.03 18.43
N GLU A 109 -10.29 12.84 18.14
CA GLU A 109 -9.51 12.06 19.11
C GLU A 109 -8.06 12.58 19.33
N ASP A 110 -7.57 13.52 18.52
CA ASP A 110 -6.19 14.03 18.63
C ASP A 110 -6.05 15.32 19.47
N ASP A 111 -7.17 15.91 19.91
CA ASP A 111 -7.21 17.13 20.73
C ASP A 111 -7.43 16.85 22.23
N VAL A 112 -7.41 15.57 22.63
CA VAL A 112 -7.55 15.06 24.01
C VAL A 112 -6.21 14.53 24.51
#